data_AF-A0A8C3RH57-F1
#
_entry.id   AF-A0A8C3RH57-F1
#
_cell.length_a   1.000
_cell.length_b   1.000
_cell.length_c   1.000
_cell.angle_alpha   90.00
_cell.angle_beta   90.00
_cell.angle_gamma   90.00
#
_symmetry.space_group_name_H-M   'P 1'
#
loop_
_entity.id
_entity.type
_entity.pdbx_description
1 polymer ?
#
loop_
_entity_poly.entity_id
_entity_poly.type
_entity_poly.pdbx_seq_one_letter_code
_entity_poly.pdbx_strand_id
1 'polypeptide(L)'
;MKMKRPSWFLKGTRKILALFVVGGCFLYILKLHFGLDECDRTQMPYVDLDHVRRAQQFARATLQEQCRPSYAKKEMGKLFAEKYSMDISPFVRKNINEDEALFKYEPPFGFHKFFDRVKDLLELLPEHDLPEDLKSKHCKRCVVVGSGGILHGLELGHLLNQFDIVIRLNDAPVQGYTDHVGNKTTIRMTYPEGAPLSEQEYPPSSLFVAVLFKRVDFNWLQAMVKNETLPLWMRLFFWREVAKKIPFTSKHFRILNPVIIKETALDILQFPEPQSKFWGWDKNVPTIGVTAVVLATHLCDEVSLAGFGYQLDQPSTPLHYYNNLCMAAMKLQPMHNVTGETKFLQKLIKEKVVKDLTGGIHCEFCSKDS
;
A
#
# COMPACT_ATOMS: atom_id res chain seq x y z
N MET A 1 65.69 5.98 -23.23
CA MET A 1 65.25 7.05 -22.31
C MET A 1 63.85 6.69 -21.78
N LYS A 2 63.70 6.36 -20.48
CA LYS A 2 62.40 6.03 -19.88
C LYS A 2 61.54 7.29 -19.75
N MET A 3 60.44 7.37 -20.51
CA MET A 3 59.44 8.44 -20.36
C MET A 3 58.73 8.28 -19.00
N LYS A 4 58.98 9.20 -18.06
CA LYS A 4 58.20 9.32 -16.83
C LYS A 4 56.79 9.82 -17.20
N ARG A 5 55.75 9.04 -16.88
CA ARG A 5 54.35 9.50 -16.93
C ARG A 5 54.16 10.64 -15.92
N PRO A 6 53.46 11.74 -16.26
CA PRO A 6 53.23 12.83 -15.31
C PRO A 6 52.25 12.37 -14.21
N SER A 7 52.76 12.19 -12.99
CA SER A 7 51.96 11.80 -11.81
C SER A 7 51.10 12.93 -11.25
N TRP A 8 51.13 14.12 -11.87
CA TRP A 8 50.44 15.31 -11.38
C TRP A 8 48.95 15.36 -11.81
N PHE A 9 48.60 14.79 -12.97
CA PHE A 9 47.22 14.80 -13.49
C PHE A 9 46.27 13.83 -12.75
N LEU A 10 46.79 12.78 -12.09
CA LEU A 10 46.00 11.79 -11.35
C LEU A 10 45.66 12.21 -9.90
N LYS A 11 46.41 13.17 -9.32
CA LYS A 11 46.15 13.66 -7.96
C LYS A 11 45.06 14.74 -7.92
N GLY A 12 44.98 15.59 -8.95
CA GLY A 12 43.95 16.63 -9.05
C GLY A 12 42.55 16.06 -9.35
N THR A 13 42.47 15.11 -10.29
CA THR A 13 41.22 14.46 -10.70
C THR A 13 40.56 13.64 -9.59
N ARG A 14 41.34 12.92 -8.77
CA ARG A 14 40.81 12.20 -7.59
C ARG A 14 40.26 13.12 -6.52
N LYS A 15 40.89 14.28 -6.27
CA LYS A 15 40.39 15.28 -5.31
C LYS A 15 39.10 15.94 -5.79
N ILE A 16 39.02 16.26 -7.08
CA ILE A 16 37.83 16.83 -7.71
C ILE A 16 36.67 15.82 -7.69
N LEU A 17 36.93 14.56 -8.03
CA LEU A 17 35.92 13.49 -7.94
C LEU A 17 35.45 13.26 -6.50
N ALA A 18 36.36 13.27 -5.53
CA ALA A 18 36.01 13.18 -4.11
C ALA A 18 35.16 14.38 -3.65
N LEU A 19 35.47 15.60 -4.11
CA LEU A 19 34.65 16.80 -3.83
C LEU A 19 33.26 16.72 -4.45
N PHE A 20 33.11 16.17 -5.66
CA PHE A 20 31.80 15.93 -6.27
C PHE A 20 31.01 14.84 -5.55
N VAL A 21 31.67 13.76 -5.10
CA VAL A 21 31.01 12.70 -4.32
C VAL A 21 30.60 13.23 -2.95
N VAL A 22 31.47 13.95 -2.24
CA VAL A 22 31.18 14.54 -0.93
C VAL A 22 30.11 15.64 -1.06
N GLY A 23 30.20 16.50 -2.07
CA GLY A 23 29.21 17.53 -2.36
C GLY A 23 27.86 16.94 -2.77
N GLY A 24 27.87 15.86 -3.56
CA GLY A 24 26.68 15.10 -3.92
C GLY A 24 26.05 14.39 -2.72
N CYS A 25 26.86 13.78 -1.85
CA CYS A 25 26.42 13.22 -0.57
C CYS A 25 25.89 14.30 0.37
N PHE A 26 26.52 15.46 0.43
CA PHE A 26 26.09 16.59 1.25
C PHE A 26 24.77 17.17 0.75
N LEU A 27 24.61 17.36 -0.56
CA LEU A 27 23.34 17.77 -1.18
C LEU A 27 22.26 16.71 -1.04
N TYR A 28 22.62 15.42 -1.09
CA TYR A 28 21.69 14.32 -0.83
C TYR A 28 21.26 14.29 0.65
N ILE A 29 22.19 14.49 1.59
CA ILE A 29 21.92 14.63 3.02
C ILE A 29 21.08 15.89 3.29
N LEU A 30 21.36 17.00 2.62
CA LEU A 30 20.56 18.23 2.68
C LEU A 30 19.15 18.01 2.11
N LYS A 31 19.02 17.28 1.00
CA LYS A 31 17.72 16.89 0.45
C LYS A 31 16.95 15.94 1.38
N LEU A 32 17.66 15.12 2.15
CA LEU A 32 17.09 14.31 3.23
C LEU A 32 16.77 15.13 4.50
N HIS A 33 17.47 16.26 4.74
CA HIS A 33 17.32 17.16 5.89
C HIS A 33 16.37 18.34 5.66
N PHE A 34 15.99 18.64 4.40
CA PHE A 34 14.80 19.43 4.13
C PHE A 34 13.59 18.57 4.52
N GLY A 35 13.34 18.54 5.83
CA GLY A 35 12.22 17.87 6.45
C GLY A 35 10.95 18.34 5.78
N LEU A 36 10.09 17.38 5.46
CA LEU A 36 8.71 17.69 5.10
C LEU A 36 8.11 18.47 6.26
N ASP A 37 7.41 19.57 5.98
CA ASP A 37 6.80 20.40 7.02
C ASP A 37 6.05 19.50 8.02
N GLU A 38 6.40 19.65 9.30
CA GLU A 38 5.72 18.93 10.38
C GLU A 38 4.44 19.67 10.75
N CYS A 39 3.34 18.93 10.77
CA CYS A 39 2.04 19.41 11.19
C CYS A 39 1.98 19.47 12.71
N ASP A 40 1.57 20.61 13.24
CA ASP A 40 1.29 20.76 14.65
C ASP A 40 0.02 19.97 15.02
N ARG A 41 0.21 18.82 15.66
CA ARG A 41 -0.89 17.95 16.09
C ARG A 41 -1.69 18.53 17.26
N THR A 42 -1.16 19.53 17.98
CA THR A 42 -1.92 20.22 19.04
C THR A 42 -3.01 21.11 18.46
N GLN A 43 -2.92 21.44 17.17
CA GLN A 43 -3.89 22.20 16.40
C GLN A 43 -4.73 21.30 15.47
N MET A 44 -4.87 20.01 15.79
CA MET A 44 -5.78 19.14 15.04
C MET A 44 -7.18 19.76 15.02
N PRO A 45 -7.80 19.91 13.83
CA PRO A 45 -9.13 20.49 13.74
C PRO A 45 -10.09 19.72 14.63
N TYR A 46 -10.84 20.44 15.46
CA TYR A 46 -11.94 19.85 16.20
C TYR A 46 -12.90 19.15 15.23
N VAL A 47 -13.11 17.84 15.43
CA VAL A 47 -14.11 17.10 14.66
C VAL A 47 -15.46 17.31 15.32
N ASP A 48 -16.37 17.93 14.58
CA ASP A 48 -17.75 18.16 15.02
C ASP A 48 -18.41 16.86 15.53
N LEU A 49 -18.97 16.89 16.74
CA LEU A 49 -19.60 15.72 17.36
C LEU A 49 -20.77 15.19 16.54
N ASP A 50 -21.52 16.06 15.85
CA ASP A 50 -22.59 15.60 14.99
C ASP A 50 -22.05 14.91 13.73
N HIS A 51 -20.92 15.38 13.17
CA HIS A 51 -20.19 14.65 12.13
C HIS A 51 -19.73 13.27 12.61
N VAL A 52 -19.14 13.16 13.81
CA VAL A 52 -18.75 11.86 14.41
C VAL A 52 -19.96 10.93 14.51
N ARG A 53 -21.10 11.43 15.03
CA ARG A 53 -22.34 10.64 15.14
C ARG A 53 -22.84 10.17 13.79
N ARG A 54 -22.85 11.04 12.76
CA ARG A 54 -23.29 10.67 11.40
C ARG A 54 -22.38 9.61 10.78
N ALA A 55 -21.07 9.75 10.91
CA ALA A 55 -20.11 8.75 10.43
C ALA A 55 -20.32 7.39 11.11
N GLN A 56 -20.44 7.37 12.44
CA GLN A 56 -20.69 6.14 13.21
C GLN A 56 -22.04 5.49 12.86
N GLN A 57 -23.11 6.29 12.69
CA GLN A 57 -24.42 5.79 12.26
C GLN A 57 -24.35 5.20 10.86
N PHE A 58 -23.68 5.86 9.92
CA PHE A 58 -23.50 5.37 8.55
C PHE A 58 -22.70 4.06 8.51
N ALA A 59 -21.60 3.96 9.25
CA ALA A 59 -20.81 2.74 9.36
C ALA A 59 -21.59 1.59 10.02
N ARG A 60 -22.39 1.88 11.05
CA ARG A 60 -23.29 0.88 11.67
C ARG A 60 -24.37 0.41 10.71
N ALA A 61 -25.02 1.32 9.99
CA ALA A 61 -26.02 0.97 8.98
C ALA A 61 -25.41 0.09 7.87
N THR A 62 -24.20 0.44 7.40
CA THR A 62 -23.46 -0.35 6.41
C THR A 62 -23.23 -1.80 6.85
N LEU A 63 -22.89 -2.03 8.12
CA LEU A 63 -22.70 -3.38 8.67
C LEU A 63 -24.02 -4.17 8.78
N GLN A 64 -25.15 -3.49 8.93
CA GLN A 64 -26.48 -4.07 9.08
C GLN A 64 -27.18 -4.38 7.74
N GLU A 65 -26.74 -3.75 6.65
CA GLU A 65 -27.31 -4.01 5.33
C GLU A 65 -27.17 -5.46 4.90
N GLN A 66 -28.11 -5.95 4.08
CA GLN A 66 -28.07 -7.30 3.54
C GLN A 66 -26.81 -7.49 2.68
N CYS A 67 -26.02 -8.52 3.00
CA CYS A 67 -24.81 -8.85 2.24
C CYS A 67 -25.18 -9.48 0.90
N ARG A 68 -24.63 -8.97 -0.21
CA ARG A 68 -24.94 -9.45 -1.56
C ARG A 68 -23.74 -10.24 -2.12
N PRO A 69 -23.86 -11.56 -2.32
CA PRO A 69 -22.76 -12.37 -2.84
C PRO A 69 -22.22 -11.90 -4.19
N SER A 70 -20.90 -11.78 -4.24
CA SER A 70 -20.06 -11.31 -5.35
C SER A 70 -20.41 -9.92 -5.85
N TYR A 71 -21.05 -9.08 -5.03
CA TYR A 71 -21.54 -7.77 -5.46
C TYR A 71 -20.40 -6.86 -5.94
N ALA A 72 -19.38 -6.64 -5.11
CA ALA A 72 -18.25 -5.78 -5.48
C ALA A 72 -17.59 -6.21 -6.80
N LYS A 73 -17.29 -7.52 -6.95
CA LYS A 73 -16.73 -8.09 -8.18
C LYS A 73 -17.63 -7.88 -9.41
N LYS A 74 -18.94 -8.13 -9.28
CA LYS A 74 -19.91 -7.97 -10.39
C LYS A 74 -20.05 -6.51 -10.80
N GLU A 75 -20.15 -5.59 -9.84
CA GLU A 75 -20.27 -4.16 -10.15
C GLU A 75 -18.97 -3.59 -10.72
N MET A 76 -17.80 -4.06 -10.26
CA MET A 76 -16.53 -3.75 -10.91
C MET A 76 -16.49 -4.19 -12.38
N GLY A 77 -16.90 -5.44 -12.67
CA GLY A 77 -16.95 -5.97 -14.03
C GLY A 77 -17.90 -5.19 -14.96
N LYS A 78 -19.03 -4.70 -14.44
CA LYS A 78 -19.93 -3.82 -15.19
C LYS A 78 -19.32 -2.43 -15.41
N LEU A 79 -18.73 -1.86 -14.37
CA LEU A 79 -18.26 -0.47 -14.38
C LEU A 79 -16.98 -0.27 -15.21
N PHE A 80 -16.16 -1.32 -15.30
CA PHE A 80 -14.89 -1.36 -16.03
C PHE A 80 -14.89 -2.54 -17.01
N ALA A 81 -15.93 -2.62 -17.84
CA ALA A 81 -16.04 -3.64 -18.88
C ALA A 81 -14.73 -3.76 -19.68
N GLU A 82 -14.26 -5.00 -19.88
CA GLU A 82 -13.01 -5.37 -20.56
C GLU A 82 -11.71 -4.90 -19.89
N LYS A 83 -11.81 -4.07 -18.84
CA LYS A 83 -10.68 -3.51 -18.08
C LYS A 83 -10.53 -4.11 -16.68
N TYR A 84 -11.50 -4.91 -16.24
CA TYR A 84 -11.49 -5.63 -14.97
C TYR A 84 -11.80 -7.10 -15.22
N SER A 85 -10.87 -7.98 -14.86
CA SER A 85 -10.96 -9.42 -15.00
C SER A 85 -11.46 -10.06 -13.70
N MET A 86 -12.64 -10.67 -13.79
CA MET A 86 -13.29 -11.29 -12.62
C MET A 86 -12.55 -12.52 -12.07
N ASP A 87 -11.69 -13.13 -12.91
CA ASP A 87 -11.05 -14.42 -12.66
C ASP A 87 -9.59 -14.30 -12.17
N ILE A 88 -9.10 -13.08 -11.93
CA ILE A 88 -7.78 -12.89 -11.34
C ILE A 88 -7.75 -13.47 -9.92
N SER A 89 -6.75 -14.33 -9.68
CA SER A 89 -6.44 -14.82 -8.34
C SER A 89 -5.82 -13.70 -7.48
N PRO A 90 -6.34 -13.43 -6.26
CA PRO A 90 -5.83 -12.37 -5.38
C PRO A 90 -4.35 -12.48 -5.03
N PHE A 91 -3.84 -13.71 -4.91
CA PHE A 91 -2.47 -14.02 -4.55
C PHE A 91 -1.83 -14.92 -5.60
N VAL A 92 -0.51 -14.88 -5.68
CA VAL A 92 0.27 -15.78 -6.54
C VAL A 92 0.09 -17.22 -6.06
N ARG A 93 -0.29 -18.11 -6.97
CA ARG A 93 -0.50 -19.54 -6.69
C ARG A 93 0.71 -20.36 -7.13
N LYS A 94 0.80 -21.61 -6.66
CA LYS A 94 1.92 -22.51 -6.97
C LYS A 94 2.11 -22.81 -8.47
N ASN A 95 1.03 -22.86 -9.26
CA ASN A 95 1.10 -23.19 -10.69
C ASN A 95 1.39 -21.96 -11.56
N ILE A 96 2.53 -21.30 -11.32
CA ILE A 96 2.93 -20.09 -12.06
C ILE A 96 3.31 -20.35 -13.52
N ASN A 97 3.62 -21.59 -13.90
CA ASN A 97 4.11 -21.93 -15.23
C ASN A 97 3.09 -21.66 -16.34
N GLU A 98 1.81 -21.69 -15.99
CA GLU A 98 0.69 -21.49 -16.92
C GLU A 98 0.20 -20.03 -16.95
N ASP A 99 0.70 -19.17 -16.06
CA ASP A 99 0.26 -17.78 -15.94
C ASP A 99 1.19 -16.84 -16.72
N GLU A 100 1.01 -16.78 -18.04
CA GLU A 100 1.79 -15.90 -18.92
C GLU A 100 1.65 -14.42 -18.53
N ALA A 101 0.48 -14.02 -18.02
CA ALA A 101 0.21 -12.65 -17.61
C ALA A 101 1.12 -12.22 -16.45
N LEU A 102 1.43 -13.15 -15.54
CA LEU A 102 2.36 -12.93 -14.43
C LEU A 102 3.76 -12.51 -14.87
N PHE A 103 4.21 -12.93 -16.06
CA PHE A 103 5.58 -12.73 -16.55
C PHE A 103 5.70 -11.77 -17.73
N LYS A 104 4.62 -11.06 -18.09
CA LYS A 104 4.62 -10.06 -19.18
C LYS A 104 5.42 -8.81 -18.82
N TYR A 105 5.29 -8.32 -17.58
CA TYR A 105 5.94 -7.10 -17.10
C TYR A 105 6.92 -7.39 -15.96
N GLU A 106 7.87 -6.48 -15.73
CA GLU A 106 8.73 -6.49 -14.54
C GLU A 106 7.96 -6.00 -13.29
N PRO A 107 8.49 -6.22 -12.07
CA PRO A 107 7.90 -5.65 -10.86
C PRO A 107 7.68 -4.13 -10.98
N PRO A 108 6.58 -3.58 -10.45
CA PRO A 108 5.53 -4.25 -9.66
C PRO A 108 4.38 -4.84 -10.50
N PHE A 109 4.40 -4.73 -11.83
CA PHE A 109 3.28 -5.11 -12.70
C PHE A 109 3.31 -6.57 -13.15
N GLY A 110 4.43 -7.25 -12.91
CA GLY A 110 4.62 -8.68 -13.12
C GLY A 110 5.94 -9.14 -12.52
N PHE A 111 6.40 -10.32 -12.91
CA PHE A 111 7.65 -10.92 -12.45
C PHE A 111 8.57 -11.33 -13.60
N HIS A 112 8.49 -10.65 -14.75
CA HIS A 112 9.42 -10.85 -15.87
C HIS A 112 10.87 -10.80 -15.38
N LYS A 113 11.70 -11.79 -15.76
CA LYS A 113 13.10 -12.02 -15.28
C LYS A 113 13.25 -12.43 -13.80
N PHE A 114 12.16 -12.64 -13.07
CA PHE A 114 12.17 -13.07 -11.66
C PHE A 114 11.51 -14.44 -11.43
N PHE A 115 11.28 -15.22 -12.49
CA PHE A 115 10.64 -16.55 -12.44
C PHE A 115 11.22 -17.46 -11.35
N ASP A 116 12.53 -17.73 -11.37
CA ASP A 116 13.17 -18.64 -10.40
C ASP A 116 12.99 -18.15 -8.96
N ARG A 117 13.07 -16.84 -8.74
CA ARG A 117 12.92 -16.24 -7.40
C ARG A 117 11.50 -16.36 -6.87
N VAL A 118 10.50 -16.19 -7.74
CA VAL A 118 9.09 -16.41 -7.39
C VAL A 118 8.88 -17.88 -7.07
N LYS A 119 9.39 -18.78 -7.91
CA LYS A 119 9.29 -20.22 -7.71
C LYS A 119 9.90 -20.65 -6.37
N ASP A 120 11.14 -20.24 -6.08
CA ASP A 120 11.84 -20.54 -4.84
C ASP A 120 11.06 -20.04 -3.61
N LEU A 121 10.46 -18.84 -3.69
CA LEU A 121 9.61 -18.32 -2.62
C LEU A 121 8.36 -19.16 -2.43
N LEU A 122 7.65 -19.52 -3.50
CA LEU A 122 6.43 -20.32 -3.42
C LEU A 122 6.68 -21.73 -2.89
N GLU A 123 7.88 -22.29 -3.09
CA GLU A 123 8.27 -23.55 -2.46
C GLU A 123 8.35 -23.46 -0.92
N LEU A 124 8.60 -22.27 -0.37
CA LEU A 124 8.62 -22.01 1.08
C LEU A 124 7.23 -21.69 1.65
N LEU A 125 6.27 -21.33 0.80
CA LEU A 125 4.92 -20.92 1.22
C LEU A 125 3.95 -22.12 1.10
N PRO A 126 3.44 -22.66 2.23
CA PRO A 126 2.51 -23.79 2.16
C PRO A 126 1.12 -23.37 1.68
N GLU A 127 0.76 -22.10 1.85
CA GLU A 127 -0.60 -21.58 1.66
C GLU A 127 -0.62 -20.40 0.70
N HIS A 128 -1.61 -20.37 -0.20
CA HIS A 128 -1.67 -19.41 -1.32
C HIS A 128 -3.05 -18.73 -1.47
N ASP A 129 -3.92 -18.88 -0.47
CA ASP A 129 -5.29 -18.35 -0.48
C ASP A 129 -5.66 -17.79 0.91
N LEU A 130 -6.85 -17.21 1.05
CA LEU A 130 -7.40 -16.90 2.37
C LEU A 130 -7.51 -18.18 3.23
N PRO A 131 -7.36 -18.09 4.56
CA PRO A 131 -7.72 -19.14 5.50
C PRO A 131 -9.12 -19.72 5.24
N GLU A 132 -9.30 -21.02 5.47
CA GLU A 132 -10.52 -21.74 5.09
C GLU A 132 -11.78 -21.21 5.78
N ASP A 133 -11.66 -20.72 7.02
CA ASP A 133 -12.77 -20.11 7.77
C ASP A 133 -13.28 -18.81 7.10
N LEU A 134 -12.39 -18.04 6.47
CA LEU A 134 -12.76 -16.86 5.68
C LEU A 134 -13.23 -17.26 4.29
N LYS A 135 -12.56 -18.22 3.65
CA LYS A 135 -12.88 -18.69 2.31
C LYS A 135 -14.29 -19.28 2.23
N SER A 136 -14.65 -20.12 3.20
CA SER A 136 -15.95 -20.80 3.28
C SER A 136 -17.13 -19.88 3.69
N LYS A 137 -16.88 -18.65 4.16
CA LYS A 137 -17.97 -17.70 4.43
C LYS A 137 -18.78 -17.43 3.16
N HIS A 138 -20.09 -17.63 3.26
CA HIS A 138 -21.05 -17.34 2.19
C HIS A 138 -21.02 -15.88 1.74
N CYS A 139 -20.78 -14.95 2.67
CA CYS A 139 -20.62 -13.54 2.34
C CYS A 139 -19.56 -12.90 3.23
N LYS A 140 -18.62 -12.17 2.61
CA LYS A 140 -17.47 -11.49 3.21
C LYS A 140 -17.61 -9.99 3.05
N ARG A 141 -17.74 -9.27 4.17
CA ARG A 141 -17.63 -7.82 4.23
C ARG A 141 -16.21 -7.42 4.57
N CYS A 142 -15.63 -6.57 3.74
CA CYS A 142 -14.27 -6.10 3.91
C CYS A 142 -14.21 -4.60 4.12
N VAL A 143 -13.28 -4.17 4.96
CA VAL A 143 -12.90 -2.78 5.06
C VAL A 143 -11.41 -2.62 4.76
N VAL A 144 -11.10 -1.72 3.83
CA VAL A 144 -9.73 -1.26 3.60
C VAL A 144 -9.52 -0.01 4.46
N VAL A 145 -8.57 -0.07 5.37
CA VAL A 145 -8.24 1.04 6.27
C VAL A 145 -6.96 1.69 5.75
N GLY A 146 -7.12 2.87 5.15
CA GLY A 146 -6.03 3.75 4.76
C GLY A 146 -5.38 4.43 5.97
N SER A 147 -4.36 5.22 5.70
CA SER A 147 -3.58 5.90 6.74
C SER A 147 -4.05 7.33 7.03
N GLY A 148 -5.10 7.81 6.36
CA GLY A 148 -5.48 9.23 6.32
C GLY A 148 -5.76 9.82 7.70
N GLY A 149 -5.32 11.07 7.91
CA GLY A 149 -5.55 11.84 9.15
C GLY A 149 -7.02 11.95 9.55
N ILE A 150 -7.94 11.86 8.58
CA ILE A 150 -9.40 11.91 8.78
C ILE A 150 -9.94 10.82 9.73
N LEU A 151 -9.21 9.72 9.95
CA LEU A 151 -9.60 8.70 10.93
C LEU A 151 -9.58 9.23 12.37
N HIS A 152 -8.72 10.20 12.66
CA HIS A 152 -8.57 10.75 14.00
C HIS A 152 -9.86 11.46 14.43
N GLY A 153 -10.34 11.16 15.65
CA GLY A 153 -11.56 11.75 16.20
C GLY A 153 -12.89 11.13 15.75
N LEU A 154 -12.94 10.28 14.73
CA LEU A 154 -14.20 9.64 14.29
C LEU A 154 -14.64 8.42 15.13
N GLU A 155 -13.73 7.91 15.96
CA GLU A 155 -13.98 6.80 16.90
C GLU A 155 -14.62 5.54 16.26
N LEU A 156 -14.26 5.26 14.99
CA LEU A 156 -14.83 4.16 14.22
C LEU A 156 -14.27 2.79 14.61
N GLY A 157 -13.27 2.71 15.49
CA GLY A 157 -12.49 1.50 15.72
C GLY A 157 -13.32 0.27 16.11
N HIS A 158 -14.33 0.47 16.96
CA HIS A 158 -15.25 -0.59 17.37
C HIS A 158 -16.15 -1.10 16.22
N LEU A 159 -16.45 -0.27 15.22
CA LEU A 159 -17.21 -0.65 14.02
C LEU A 159 -16.29 -1.33 12.99
N LEU A 160 -15.08 -0.80 12.79
CA LEU A 160 -14.09 -1.40 11.87
C LEU A 160 -13.74 -2.83 12.27
N ASN A 161 -13.69 -3.13 13.57
CA ASN A 161 -13.46 -4.48 14.09
C ASN A 161 -14.55 -5.51 13.71
N GLN A 162 -15.75 -5.07 13.32
CA GLN A 162 -16.89 -5.95 13.02
C GLN A 162 -16.87 -6.48 11.58
N PHE A 163 -16.05 -5.91 10.69
CA PHE A 163 -15.87 -6.43 9.34
C PHE A 163 -15.22 -7.81 9.38
N ASP A 164 -15.54 -8.69 8.42
CA ASP A 164 -14.96 -10.03 8.35
C ASP A 164 -13.45 -9.95 8.12
N ILE A 165 -13.05 -9.12 7.14
CA ILE A 165 -11.66 -8.88 6.77
C ILE A 165 -11.35 -7.39 6.91
N VAL A 166 -10.37 -7.08 7.76
CA VAL A 166 -9.79 -5.74 7.89
C VAL A 166 -8.44 -5.72 7.19
N ILE A 167 -8.34 -4.99 6.08
CA ILE A 167 -7.11 -4.83 5.31
C ILE A 167 -6.44 -3.53 5.76
N ARG A 168 -5.23 -3.63 6.31
CA ARG A 168 -4.39 -2.49 6.68
C ARG A 168 -3.15 -2.43 5.82
N LEU A 169 -2.62 -1.22 5.65
CA LEU A 169 -1.56 -0.94 4.69
C LEU A 169 -0.31 -0.44 5.41
N ASN A 170 0.85 -0.75 4.83
CA ASN A 170 2.13 -0.19 5.26
C ASN A 170 2.36 -0.29 6.78
N ASP A 171 3.00 0.72 7.37
CA ASP A 171 3.44 0.80 8.75
C ASP A 171 2.40 1.49 9.65
N ALA A 172 1.16 1.64 9.17
CA ALA A 172 0.09 2.32 9.89
C ALA A 172 -0.24 1.60 11.21
N PRO A 173 0.05 2.20 12.37
CA PRO A 173 -0.05 1.53 13.66
C PRO A 173 -1.50 1.43 14.12
N VAL A 174 -1.82 0.38 14.88
CA VAL A 174 -3.09 0.31 15.63
C VAL A 174 -2.89 0.68 17.10
N GLN A 175 -1.70 0.42 17.64
CA GLN A 175 -1.40 0.70 19.02
C GLN A 175 -1.41 2.20 19.30
N GLY A 176 -2.12 2.62 20.35
CA GLY A 176 -2.33 4.03 20.68
C GLY A 176 -3.40 4.73 19.85
N TYR A 177 -4.04 4.04 18.90
CA TYR A 177 -5.07 4.60 18.01
C TYR A 177 -6.33 3.73 17.92
N THR A 178 -6.50 2.75 18.82
CA THR A 178 -7.53 1.70 18.72
C THR A 178 -8.95 2.23 18.69
N ASP A 179 -9.23 3.35 19.37
CA ASP A 179 -10.57 3.95 19.37
C ASP A 179 -10.94 4.48 17.98
N HIS A 180 -9.94 5.01 17.25
CA HIS A 180 -10.13 5.56 15.92
C HIS A 180 -10.10 4.50 14.82
N VAL A 181 -9.13 3.58 14.89
CA VAL A 181 -8.84 2.67 13.76
C VAL A 181 -9.12 1.20 14.06
N GLY A 182 -9.46 0.84 15.30
CA GLY A 182 -9.69 -0.54 15.74
C GLY A 182 -8.38 -1.29 16.03
N ASN A 183 -8.50 -2.53 16.49
CA ASN A 183 -7.37 -3.40 16.82
C ASN A 183 -7.37 -4.71 16.01
N LYS A 184 -8.40 -4.96 15.19
CA LYS A 184 -8.45 -6.09 14.27
C LYS A 184 -7.63 -5.78 13.01
N THR A 185 -6.80 -6.74 12.61
CA THR A 185 -6.15 -6.79 11.30
C THR A 185 -6.28 -8.22 10.80
N THR A 186 -6.88 -8.40 9.63
CA THR A 186 -6.97 -9.72 8.98
C THR A 186 -5.88 -9.83 7.90
N ILE A 187 -5.60 -8.74 7.19
CA ILE A 187 -4.56 -8.66 6.18
C ILE A 187 -3.73 -7.40 6.44
N ARG A 188 -2.40 -7.56 6.52
CA ARG A 188 -1.45 -6.46 6.40
C ARG A 188 -0.80 -6.53 5.02
N MET A 189 -1.18 -5.61 4.14
CA MET A 189 -0.58 -5.52 2.80
C MET A 189 0.53 -4.47 2.79
N THR A 190 1.75 -4.90 2.50
CA THR A 190 2.93 -4.02 2.61
C THR A 190 4.11 -4.56 1.78
N TYR A 191 5.21 -3.81 1.80
CA TYR A 191 6.49 -4.07 1.15
C TYR A 191 7.62 -3.78 2.14
N PRO A 192 8.89 -4.15 1.88
CA PRO A 192 9.95 -4.10 2.89
C PRO A 192 10.08 -2.75 3.60
N GLU A 193 10.12 -1.63 2.88
CA GLU A 193 10.26 -0.29 3.47
C GLU A 193 8.96 0.28 4.07
N GLY A 194 7.83 -0.36 3.80
CA GLY A 194 6.53 -0.03 4.39
C GLY A 194 6.13 -0.99 5.52
N ALA A 195 6.90 -2.02 5.84
CA ALA A 195 6.52 -3.01 6.84
C ALA A 195 6.68 -2.43 8.27
N PRO A 196 5.73 -2.65 9.19
CA PRO A 196 5.90 -2.25 10.58
C PRO A 196 7.21 -2.79 11.19
N LEU A 197 7.94 -1.94 11.91
CA LEU A 197 9.17 -2.34 12.59
C LEU A 197 8.89 -3.02 13.94
N SER A 198 7.76 -2.69 14.56
CA SER A 198 7.33 -3.26 15.84
C SER A 198 6.64 -4.61 15.64
N GLU A 199 7.07 -5.63 16.37
CA GLU A 199 6.40 -6.95 16.36
C GLU A 199 4.93 -6.87 16.85
N GLN A 200 4.57 -5.84 17.65
CA GLN A 200 3.22 -5.65 18.18
C GLN A 200 2.19 -5.27 17.11
N GLU A 201 2.65 -4.82 15.94
CA GLU A 201 1.80 -4.43 14.81
C GLU A 201 1.42 -5.58 13.88
N TYR A 202 1.77 -6.82 14.29
CA TYR A 202 1.50 -8.07 13.59
C TYR A 202 0.61 -9.02 14.43
N PRO A 203 -0.72 -8.82 14.43
CA PRO A 203 -1.64 -9.69 15.16
C PRO A 203 -1.51 -11.16 14.69
N PRO A 204 -1.49 -12.16 15.61
CA PRO A 204 -1.21 -13.56 15.26
C PRO A 204 -2.16 -14.20 14.24
N SER A 205 -3.40 -13.73 14.14
CA SER A 205 -4.41 -14.24 13.21
C SER A 205 -4.39 -13.55 11.84
N SER A 206 -3.42 -12.67 11.58
CA SER A 206 -3.37 -11.88 10.35
C SER A 206 -2.47 -12.50 9.28
N LEU A 207 -2.76 -12.19 8.02
CA LEU A 207 -1.92 -12.52 6.88
C LEU A 207 -0.96 -11.37 6.58
N PHE A 208 0.30 -11.71 6.26
CA PHE A 208 1.26 -10.78 5.67
C PHE A 208 1.18 -10.91 4.15
N VAL A 209 0.62 -9.90 3.47
CA VAL A 209 0.53 -9.87 2.01
C VAL A 209 1.65 -8.98 1.47
N ALA A 210 2.66 -9.61 0.88
CA ALA A 210 3.84 -8.94 0.34
C ALA A 210 3.57 -8.36 -1.05
N VAL A 211 3.89 -7.08 -1.22
CA VAL A 211 3.97 -6.39 -2.51
C VAL A 211 5.45 -6.27 -2.90
N LEU A 212 5.82 -6.78 -4.07
CA LEU A 212 7.21 -6.84 -4.52
C LEU A 212 7.42 -5.80 -5.63
N PHE A 213 8.21 -4.76 -5.34
CA PHE A 213 8.47 -3.65 -6.27
C PHE A 213 9.81 -3.78 -6.98
N LYS A 214 10.79 -4.45 -6.38
CA LYS A 214 12.16 -4.52 -6.89
C LYS A 214 12.87 -5.80 -6.45
N ARG A 215 13.99 -6.10 -7.12
CA ARG A 215 14.78 -7.32 -6.92
C ARG A 215 15.09 -7.65 -5.46
N VAL A 216 15.45 -6.66 -4.65
CA VAL A 216 15.85 -6.89 -3.25
C VAL A 216 14.67 -7.25 -2.34
N ASP A 217 13.43 -6.98 -2.75
CA ASP A 217 12.23 -7.31 -1.99
C ASP A 217 12.02 -8.83 -1.91
N PHE A 218 12.37 -9.56 -2.98
CA PHE A 218 12.33 -11.03 -3.00
C PHE A 218 13.28 -11.63 -1.97
N ASN A 219 14.50 -11.10 -1.89
CA ASN A 219 15.50 -11.57 -0.93
C ASN A 219 15.07 -11.26 0.51
N TRP A 220 14.50 -10.07 0.74
CA TRP A 220 13.96 -9.69 2.04
C TRP A 220 12.81 -10.60 2.46
N LEU A 221 11.84 -10.84 1.57
CA LEU A 221 10.72 -11.73 1.86
C LEU A 221 11.20 -13.15 2.16
N GLN A 222 12.14 -13.68 1.38
CA GLN A 222 12.73 -14.99 1.63
C GLN A 222 13.36 -15.06 3.02
N ALA A 223 14.12 -14.03 3.41
CA ALA A 223 14.74 -13.95 4.73
C ALA A 223 13.67 -13.90 5.84
N MET A 224 12.59 -13.14 5.67
CA MET A 224 11.50 -13.09 6.66
C MET A 224 10.77 -14.43 6.80
N VAL A 225 10.50 -15.12 5.68
CA VAL A 225 9.85 -16.44 5.67
C VAL A 225 10.73 -17.50 6.33
N LYS A 226 12.04 -17.46 6.11
CA LYS A 226 13.03 -18.37 6.71
C LYS A 226 13.44 -17.97 8.14
N ASN A 227 12.99 -16.81 8.63
CA ASN A 227 13.45 -16.21 9.88
C ASN A 227 14.98 -16.05 9.92
N GLU A 228 15.56 -15.59 8.82
CA GLU A 228 16.99 -15.36 8.61
C GLU A 228 17.31 -13.85 8.58
N THR A 229 18.57 -13.52 8.88
CA THR A 229 19.05 -12.14 8.84
C THR A 229 19.43 -11.74 7.42
N LEU A 230 18.93 -10.58 6.96
CA LEU A 230 19.34 -10.05 5.66
C LEU A 230 20.82 -9.59 5.71
N PRO A 231 21.64 -9.91 4.68
CA PRO A 231 23.02 -9.42 4.61
C PRO A 231 23.09 -7.90 4.68
N LEU A 232 24.05 -7.38 5.46
CA LEU A 232 24.21 -5.93 5.70
C LEU A 232 24.34 -5.12 4.41
N TRP A 233 25.08 -5.63 3.43
CA TRP A 233 25.27 -4.94 2.14
C TRP A 233 23.95 -4.79 1.36
N MET A 234 23.01 -5.72 1.54
CA MET A 234 21.72 -5.67 0.85
C MET A 234 20.81 -4.60 1.45
N ARG A 235 21.03 -4.21 2.71
CA ARG A 235 20.28 -3.14 3.38
C ARG A 235 20.46 -1.78 2.70
N LEU A 236 21.56 -1.60 1.95
CA LEU A 236 21.87 -0.37 1.21
C LEU A 236 20.96 -0.14 -0.01
N PHE A 237 20.19 -1.14 -0.44
CA PHE A 237 19.26 -1.03 -1.57
C PHE A 237 17.82 -0.67 -1.15
N PHE A 238 17.57 -0.48 0.14
CA PHE A 238 16.32 0.07 0.65
C PHE A 238 16.54 1.54 0.98
N TRP A 239 15.55 2.37 0.66
CA TRP A 239 15.63 3.82 0.91
C TRP A 239 15.35 4.19 2.37
N ARG A 240 14.88 3.22 3.19
CA ARG A 240 14.62 3.34 4.63
C ARG A 240 14.94 2.02 5.34
N GLU A 241 15.03 2.05 6.66
CA GLU A 241 15.10 0.83 7.47
C GLU A 241 13.89 -0.09 7.19
N VAL A 242 14.18 -1.38 7.08
CA VAL A 242 13.20 -2.46 6.87
C VAL A 242 13.14 -3.36 8.10
N ALA A 243 12.00 -4.00 8.33
CA ALA A 243 11.85 -4.93 9.44
C ALA A 243 12.87 -6.06 9.33
N LYS A 244 13.51 -6.40 10.45
CA LYS A 244 14.52 -7.47 10.54
C LYS A 244 13.91 -8.84 10.77
N LYS A 245 12.66 -8.85 11.24
CA LYS A 245 11.88 -10.03 11.57
C LYS A 245 10.40 -9.69 11.47
N ILE A 246 9.62 -10.63 10.96
CA ILE A 246 8.16 -10.61 11.00
C ILE A 246 7.75 -11.78 11.90
N PRO A 247 6.96 -11.57 12.96
CA PRO A 247 6.67 -12.60 13.96
C PRO A 247 5.61 -13.62 13.48
N PHE A 248 5.79 -14.14 12.26
CA PHE A 248 4.91 -15.11 11.63
C PHE A 248 5.69 -16.34 11.15
N THR A 249 4.97 -17.44 11.00
CA THR A 249 5.44 -18.62 10.26
C THR A 249 5.03 -18.53 8.79
N SER A 250 5.65 -19.32 7.91
CA SER A 250 5.44 -19.30 6.45
C SER A 250 3.96 -19.37 6.01
N LYS A 251 3.09 -20.04 6.78
CA LYS A 251 1.64 -20.15 6.51
C LYS A 251 0.90 -18.80 6.47
N HIS A 252 1.43 -17.73 7.08
CA HIS A 252 0.79 -16.42 7.12
C HIS A 252 1.16 -15.53 5.93
N PHE A 253 2.22 -15.89 5.19
CA PHE A 253 2.71 -15.06 4.09
C PHE A 253 1.96 -15.37 2.80
N ARG A 254 1.60 -14.33 2.07
CA ARG A 254 1.10 -14.38 0.69
C ARG A 254 1.89 -13.38 -0.15
N ILE A 255 2.00 -13.64 -1.45
CA ILE A 255 2.51 -12.68 -2.42
C ILE A 255 1.29 -12.14 -3.16
N LEU A 256 1.10 -10.82 -3.17
CA LEU A 256 0.07 -10.17 -3.97
C LEU A 256 0.27 -10.55 -5.43
N ASN A 257 -0.81 -10.91 -6.14
CA ASN A 257 -0.72 -11.12 -7.58
C ASN A 257 -0.45 -9.77 -8.27
N PRO A 258 0.73 -9.56 -8.90
CA PRO A 258 1.08 -8.29 -9.52
C PRO A 258 0.19 -7.94 -10.72
N VAL A 259 -0.54 -8.92 -11.28
CA VAL A 259 -1.56 -8.66 -12.32
C VAL A 259 -2.66 -7.73 -11.78
N ILE A 260 -2.96 -7.73 -10.48
CA ILE A 260 -3.88 -6.76 -9.86
C ILE A 260 -3.30 -5.34 -9.92
N ILE A 261 -2.00 -5.19 -9.68
CA ILE A 261 -1.32 -3.88 -9.76
C ILE A 261 -1.33 -3.39 -11.21
N LYS A 262 -1.02 -4.29 -12.16
CA LYS A 262 -1.10 -4.02 -13.60
C LYS A 262 -2.49 -3.57 -14.00
N GLU A 263 -3.52 -4.34 -13.67
CA GLU A 263 -4.91 -4.04 -14.01
C GLU A 263 -5.34 -2.68 -13.43
N THR A 264 -5.05 -2.47 -12.14
CA THR A 264 -5.30 -1.19 -11.47
C THR A 264 -4.64 -0.03 -12.23
N ALA A 265 -3.37 -0.17 -12.59
CA ALA A 265 -2.58 0.88 -13.22
C ALA A 265 -2.94 1.12 -14.69
N LEU A 266 -2.81 0.10 -15.52
CA LEU A 266 -2.82 0.20 -16.97
C LEU A 266 -4.24 0.10 -17.55
N ASP A 267 -5.10 -0.72 -16.96
CA ASP A 267 -6.42 -1.00 -17.53
C ASP A 267 -7.49 -0.06 -16.94
N ILE A 268 -7.54 0.04 -15.61
CA ILE A 268 -8.52 0.85 -14.87
C ILE A 268 -8.13 2.34 -14.87
N LEU A 269 -6.95 2.66 -14.33
CA LEU A 269 -6.45 4.04 -14.23
C LEU A 269 -5.88 4.56 -15.55
N GLN A 270 -5.62 3.68 -16.52
CA GLN A 270 -5.12 4.02 -17.86
C GLN A 270 -3.81 4.80 -17.83
N PHE A 271 -2.94 4.43 -16.89
CA PHE A 271 -1.57 4.91 -16.89
C PHE A 271 -0.82 4.40 -18.12
N PRO A 272 0.13 5.18 -18.66
CA PRO A 272 0.92 4.74 -19.80
C PRO A 272 1.73 3.48 -19.43
N GLU A 273 1.96 2.60 -20.41
CA GLU A 273 2.78 1.41 -20.20
C GLU A 273 4.17 1.78 -19.66
N PRO A 274 4.72 1.00 -18.72
CA PRO A 274 6.05 1.23 -18.17
C PRO A 274 7.08 1.17 -19.29
N GLN A 275 7.99 2.14 -19.31
CA GLN A 275 9.06 2.23 -20.31
C GLN A 275 10.39 1.99 -19.61
N SER A 276 11.23 1.12 -20.20
CA SER A 276 12.58 0.89 -19.70
C SER A 276 13.39 2.18 -19.76
N LYS A 277 13.60 2.82 -18.60
CA LYS A 277 14.44 4.02 -18.46
C LYS A 277 15.81 3.66 -17.93
N PHE A 278 16.83 4.30 -18.49
CA PHE A 278 18.21 4.18 -18.01
C PHE A 278 18.41 4.79 -16.61
N TRP A 279 17.58 5.78 -16.24
CA TRP A 279 17.60 6.40 -14.92
C TRP A 279 16.23 6.99 -14.55
N GLY A 280 15.90 6.99 -13.25
CA GLY A 280 14.62 7.45 -12.72
C GLY A 280 13.59 6.33 -12.52
N TRP A 281 12.51 6.65 -11.83
CA TRP A 281 11.40 5.73 -11.57
C TRP A 281 10.33 5.86 -12.64
N ASP A 282 9.60 4.78 -12.90
CA ASP A 282 8.36 4.92 -13.65
C ASP A 282 7.36 5.74 -12.85
N LYS A 283 6.93 6.83 -13.48
CA LYS A 283 5.80 7.60 -12.99
C LYS A 283 4.57 6.74 -13.23
N ASN A 284 3.57 6.83 -12.35
CA ASN A 284 2.28 6.17 -12.47
C ASN A 284 2.26 4.70 -12.00
N VAL A 285 2.86 4.42 -10.85
CA VAL A 285 2.49 3.22 -10.08
C VAL A 285 1.32 3.61 -9.18
N PRO A 286 0.22 2.84 -9.10
CA PRO A 286 -0.88 3.16 -8.19
C PRO A 286 -0.41 3.05 -6.73
N THR A 287 -1.01 3.82 -5.84
CA THR A 287 -0.75 3.63 -4.41
C THR A 287 -1.15 2.22 -3.97
N ILE A 288 -0.48 1.72 -2.92
CA ILE A 288 -0.88 0.49 -2.22
C ILE A 288 -2.34 0.61 -1.72
N GLY A 289 -2.79 1.82 -1.39
CA GLY A 289 -4.18 2.13 -1.06
C GLY A 289 -5.16 1.69 -2.15
N VAL A 290 -5.03 2.26 -3.34
CA VAL A 290 -5.93 1.93 -4.47
C VAL A 290 -5.79 0.48 -4.90
N THR A 291 -4.58 -0.05 -4.91
CA THR A 291 -4.33 -1.48 -5.19
C THR A 291 -5.08 -2.37 -4.19
N ALA A 292 -5.10 -2.00 -2.90
CA ALA A 292 -5.81 -2.76 -1.86
C ALA A 292 -7.32 -2.72 -2.05
N VAL A 293 -7.86 -1.60 -2.56
CA VAL A 293 -9.28 -1.49 -2.91
C VAL A 293 -9.63 -2.48 -4.01
N VAL A 294 -8.86 -2.51 -5.10
CA VAL A 294 -9.08 -3.47 -6.20
C VAL A 294 -8.94 -4.91 -5.69
N LEU A 295 -7.88 -5.22 -4.94
CA LEU A 295 -7.71 -6.51 -4.27
C LEU A 295 -8.95 -6.90 -3.43
N ALA A 296 -9.49 -5.98 -2.63
CA ALA A 296 -10.66 -6.23 -1.80
C ALA A 296 -11.88 -6.63 -2.64
N THR A 297 -12.06 -6.05 -3.84
CA THR A 297 -13.15 -6.44 -4.76
C THR A 297 -13.02 -7.88 -5.30
N HIS A 298 -11.80 -8.43 -5.38
CA HIS A 298 -11.60 -9.83 -5.75
C HIS A 298 -11.79 -10.78 -4.57
N LEU A 299 -11.53 -10.32 -3.34
CA LEU A 299 -11.62 -11.12 -2.11
C LEU A 299 -13.02 -11.16 -1.50
N CYS A 300 -13.83 -10.12 -1.72
CA CYS A 300 -14.97 -9.81 -0.87
C CYS A 300 -16.24 -9.51 -1.66
N ASP A 301 -17.37 -9.71 -1.00
CA ASP A 301 -18.69 -9.48 -1.58
C ASP A 301 -19.11 -8.02 -1.44
N GLU A 302 -18.82 -7.41 -0.29
CA GLU A 302 -19.06 -5.99 -0.01
C GLU A 302 -17.76 -5.34 0.46
N VAL A 303 -17.44 -4.15 -0.06
CA VAL A 303 -16.20 -3.43 0.24
C VAL A 303 -16.50 -2.04 0.79
N SER A 304 -15.86 -1.71 1.90
CA SER A 304 -15.89 -0.39 2.52
C SER A 304 -14.48 0.17 2.66
N LEU A 305 -14.38 1.50 2.70
CA LEU A 305 -13.15 2.25 2.82
C LEU A 305 -13.20 3.10 4.09
N ALA A 306 -12.08 3.23 4.78
CA ALA A 306 -11.94 4.15 5.90
C ALA A 306 -10.56 4.81 5.88
N GLY A 307 -10.48 6.12 6.09
CA GLY A 307 -9.20 6.84 6.12
C GLY A 307 -8.57 7.04 4.75
N PHE A 308 -9.42 7.15 3.72
CA PHE A 308 -9.01 7.54 2.37
C PHE A 308 -9.41 8.99 2.09
N GLY A 309 -8.80 9.57 1.06
CA GLY A 309 -9.03 10.94 0.63
C GLY A 309 -7.84 11.84 0.90
N TYR A 310 -7.66 12.84 0.03
CA TYR A 310 -6.59 13.83 0.13
C TYR A 310 -7.20 15.23 0.00
N GLN A 311 -7.17 16.02 1.07
CA GLN A 311 -7.56 17.43 1.06
C GLN A 311 -6.40 18.28 0.54
N LEU A 312 -6.08 18.15 -0.76
CA LEU A 312 -4.89 18.76 -1.36
C LEU A 312 -4.91 20.31 -1.35
N ASP A 313 -6.08 20.89 -1.13
CA ASP A 313 -6.34 22.31 -0.91
C ASP A 313 -5.98 22.77 0.52
N GLN A 314 -5.86 21.84 1.48
CA GLN A 314 -5.50 22.09 2.88
C GLN A 314 -4.13 21.48 3.22
N PRO A 315 -3.01 22.07 2.74
CA PRO A 315 -1.68 21.46 2.82
C PRO A 315 -1.15 21.27 4.25
N SER A 316 -1.64 22.04 5.22
CA SER A 316 -1.25 22.00 6.63
C SER A 316 -2.07 20.99 7.46
N THR A 317 -2.98 20.24 6.84
CA THR A 317 -3.70 19.17 7.54
C THR A 317 -2.82 17.92 7.69
N PRO A 318 -2.99 17.15 8.78
CA PRO A 318 -2.27 15.88 8.93
C PRO A 318 -2.58 14.92 7.78
N LEU A 319 -1.53 14.44 7.11
CA LEU A 319 -1.63 13.42 6.08
C LEU A 319 -2.02 12.07 6.70
N HIS A 320 -1.39 11.71 7.82
CA HIS A 320 -1.67 10.47 8.52
C HIS A 320 -2.23 10.68 9.92
N TYR A 321 -2.99 9.69 10.41
CA TYR A 321 -3.54 9.73 11.77
C TYR A 321 -2.49 9.53 12.88
N TYR A 322 -1.27 9.08 12.52
CA TYR A 322 -0.28 8.61 13.50
C TYR A 322 1.05 9.35 13.52
N ASN A 323 1.31 10.24 12.56
CA ASN A 323 2.57 10.99 12.50
C ASN A 323 2.30 12.49 12.24
N ASN A 324 3.37 13.28 12.23
CA ASN A 324 3.30 14.73 12.03
C ASN A 324 3.43 15.11 10.56
N LEU A 325 3.25 14.19 9.61
CA LEU A 325 3.46 14.50 8.21
C LEU A 325 2.28 15.31 7.66
N CYS A 326 2.55 16.44 7.03
CA CYS A 326 1.51 17.27 6.42
C CYS A 326 1.05 16.80 5.04
N MET A 327 -0.18 17.16 4.66
CA MET A 327 -0.78 16.89 3.35
C MET A 327 0.07 17.44 2.19
N ALA A 328 0.82 18.53 2.43
CA ALA A 328 1.81 19.07 1.50
C ALA A 328 2.83 18.01 1.00
N ALA A 329 3.19 17.06 1.86
CA ALA A 329 4.12 15.97 1.50
C ALA A 329 3.61 15.09 0.36
N MET A 330 2.28 14.96 0.21
CA MET A 330 1.68 14.17 -0.86
C MET A 330 1.98 14.79 -2.24
N LYS A 331 2.05 16.13 -2.35
CA LYS A 331 2.41 16.83 -3.59
C LYS A 331 3.87 16.59 -4.01
N LEU A 332 4.71 16.16 -3.07
CA LEU A 332 6.14 15.88 -3.29
C LEU A 332 6.43 14.43 -3.66
N GLN A 333 5.40 13.59 -3.83
CA GLN A 333 5.53 12.18 -4.23
C GLN A 333 5.24 12.01 -5.74
N PRO A 334 6.23 12.17 -6.64
CA PRO A 334 6.01 12.21 -8.09
C PRO A 334 5.68 10.86 -8.71
N MET A 335 5.71 9.77 -7.94
CA MET A 335 5.48 8.41 -8.45
C MET A 335 3.98 8.09 -8.61
N HIS A 336 3.11 8.76 -7.86
CA HIS A 336 1.67 8.46 -7.81
C HIS A 336 0.85 9.59 -8.42
N ASN A 337 -0.18 9.25 -9.20
CA ASN A 337 -1.17 10.19 -9.67
C ASN A 337 -2.38 10.17 -8.73
N VAL A 338 -2.21 10.76 -7.54
CA VAL A 338 -3.25 10.78 -6.49
C VAL A 338 -4.54 11.46 -6.93
N THR A 339 -4.47 12.39 -7.88
CA THR A 339 -5.66 13.03 -8.47
C THR A 339 -6.45 12.03 -9.31
N GLY A 340 -5.78 11.25 -10.16
CA GLY A 340 -6.40 10.18 -10.95
C GLY A 340 -6.99 9.09 -10.05
N GLU A 341 -6.24 8.68 -9.04
CA GLU A 341 -6.69 7.73 -8.02
C GLU A 341 -7.92 8.22 -7.24
N THR A 342 -7.95 9.50 -6.86
CA THR A 342 -9.10 10.11 -6.16
C THR A 342 -10.35 10.07 -7.06
N LYS A 343 -10.21 10.41 -8.35
CA LYS A 343 -11.33 10.33 -9.31
C LYS A 343 -11.85 8.90 -9.47
N PHE A 344 -10.95 7.93 -9.49
CA PHE A 344 -11.32 6.51 -9.53
C PHE A 344 -12.14 6.11 -8.29
N LEU A 345 -11.66 6.44 -7.08
CA LEU A 345 -12.37 6.13 -5.84
C LEU A 345 -13.74 6.83 -5.76
N GLN A 346 -13.82 8.11 -6.18
CA GLN A 346 -15.09 8.84 -6.29
C GLN A 346 -16.08 8.12 -7.22
N LYS A 347 -15.59 7.61 -8.37
CA LYS A 347 -16.42 6.84 -9.29
C LYS A 347 -16.95 5.56 -8.63
N LEU A 348 -16.12 4.82 -7.89
CA LEU A 348 -16.57 3.62 -7.18
C LEU A 348 -17.67 3.91 -6.15
N ILE A 349 -17.52 4.99 -5.39
CA ILE A 349 -18.50 5.38 -4.36
C ILE A 349 -19.81 5.83 -5.01
N LYS A 350 -19.74 6.71 -6.01
CA LYS A 350 -20.92 7.22 -6.71
C LYS A 350 -21.75 6.11 -7.36
N GLU A 351 -21.08 5.10 -7.90
CA GLU A 351 -21.71 3.92 -8.52
C GLU A 351 -22.02 2.81 -7.49
N LYS A 352 -21.84 3.10 -6.19
CA LYS A 352 -22.16 2.20 -5.06
C LYS A 352 -21.43 0.86 -5.12
N VAL A 353 -20.24 0.81 -5.72
CA VAL A 353 -19.37 -0.37 -5.74
C VAL A 353 -18.70 -0.55 -4.37
N VAL A 354 -18.32 0.57 -3.75
CA VAL A 354 -17.72 0.63 -2.41
C VAL A 354 -18.37 1.75 -1.61
N LYS A 355 -18.20 1.73 -0.28
CA LYS A 355 -18.69 2.79 0.62
C LYS A 355 -17.55 3.48 1.34
N ASP A 356 -17.60 4.79 1.48
CA ASP A 356 -16.63 5.57 2.26
C ASP A 356 -17.19 5.87 3.65
N LEU A 357 -16.67 5.15 4.65
CA LEU A 357 -17.13 5.26 6.05
C LEU A 357 -16.65 6.53 6.73
N THR A 358 -15.67 7.22 6.14
CA THR A 358 -15.05 8.42 6.70
C THR A 358 -15.43 9.70 5.95
N GLY A 359 -16.01 9.58 4.75
CA GLY A 359 -16.41 10.70 3.92
C GLY A 359 -15.25 11.54 3.36
N GLY A 360 -14.02 11.02 3.39
CA GLY A 360 -12.83 11.74 2.93
C GLY A 360 -12.69 11.80 1.41
N ILE A 361 -13.37 10.92 0.67
CA ILE A 361 -13.42 10.92 -0.79
C ILE A 361 -14.73 11.54 -1.28
N HIS A 362 -15.85 11.06 -0.72
CA HIS A 362 -17.19 11.57 -0.95
C HIS A 362 -18.06 11.30 0.28
N CYS A 363 -18.54 12.35 0.93
CA CYS A 363 -19.27 12.21 2.19
C CYS A 363 -20.77 11.98 1.96
N GLU A 364 -21.18 10.71 1.96
CA GLU A 364 -22.59 10.30 1.81
C GLU A 364 -23.49 10.67 2.99
N PHE A 365 -22.89 10.98 4.14
CA PHE A 365 -23.57 11.33 5.39
C PHE A 365 -23.34 12.79 5.83
N CYS A 366 -22.77 13.62 4.96
CA CYS A 366 -22.64 15.06 5.20
C CYS A 366 -23.95 15.78 4.83
N SER A 367 -24.26 16.85 5.56
CA SER A 367 -25.42 17.70 5.24
C SER A 367 -25.18 18.40 3.91
N LYS A 368 -26.21 18.55 3.07
CA LYS A 368 -26.09 19.20 1.75
C LYS A 368 -25.67 20.68 1.81
N ASP A 369 -25.74 21.29 2.99
CA ASP A 369 -25.44 22.69 3.26
C ASP A 369 -24.20 22.90 4.14
N SER A 370 -23.25 21.93 4.14
CA SER A 370 -21.97 22.06 4.87
C SER A 370 -20.87 22.60 3.97
#